data_AF-A0A941LJ99-F1
#
_entry.id   AF-A0A941LJ99-F1
#
_cell.length_a   1.000
_cell.length_b   1.000
_cell.length_c   1.000
_cell.angle_alpha   90.00
_cell.angle_beta   90.00
_cell.angle_gamma   90.00
#
_symmetry.space_group_name_H-M   'P 1'
#
loop_
_entity.id
_entity.type
_entity.pdbx_description
1 polymer ?
#
loop_
_entity_poly.entity_id
_entity_poly.type
_entity_poly.pdbx_seq_one_letter_code
_entity_poly.pdbx_strand_id
1 'polypeptide(L)'
;MGTMVKERKKMLRIPNQVVLPFGYRISVRQLSDAEMDRRDSNADGIWDDDTKTIYVRKRLPVTRRRYILAHELGHAWLDWQHRYMDDGKASI
;
A
#
# COMPACT_ATOMS: atom_id res chain seq x y z
N MET A 1 6.64 -1.76 -31.55
CA MET A 1 5.32 -1.83 -30.86
C MET A 1 5.26 -2.83 -29.69
N GLY A 2 6.03 -3.93 -29.67
CA GLY A 2 5.96 -4.91 -28.57
C GLY A 2 6.53 -4.48 -27.20
N THR A 3 7.48 -3.53 -27.19
CA THR A 3 8.13 -3.00 -25.97
C THR A 3 7.17 -2.14 -25.14
N MET A 4 6.42 -1.25 -25.79
CA MET A 4 5.47 -0.33 -25.16
C MET A 4 4.28 -1.06 -24.51
N VAL A 5 3.85 -2.19 -25.09
CA VAL A 5 2.80 -3.06 -24.52
C VAL A 5 3.31 -3.84 -23.32
N LYS A 6 4.57 -4.32 -23.35
CA LYS A 6 5.21 -4.97 -22.19
C LYS A 6 5.38 -3.99 -21.03
N GLU A 7 5.79 -2.75 -21.28
CA GLU A 7 5.90 -1.72 -20.25
C GLU A 7 4.54 -1.34 -19.67
N ARG A 8 3.51 -1.15 -20.50
CA ARG A 8 2.13 -0.96 -20.01
C ARG A 8 1.68 -2.14 -19.16
N LYS A 9 1.87 -3.40 -19.58
CA LYS A 9 1.55 -4.59 -18.75
C LYS A 9 2.33 -4.63 -17.43
N LYS A 10 3.58 -4.14 -17.40
CA LYS A 10 4.41 -4.05 -16.19
C LYS A 10 3.89 -2.96 -15.25
N MET A 11 3.51 -1.79 -15.79
CA MET A 11 2.82 -0.71 -15.07
C MET A 11 1.45 -1.15 -14.52
N LEU A 12 0.84 -2.19 -15.10
CA LEU A 12 -0.48 -2.64 -14.66
C LEU A 12 -0.45 -3.55 -13.40
N ARG A 13 0.73 -3.92 -12.90
CA ARG A 13 0.83 -4.79 -11.71
C ARG A 13 0.79 -3.98 -10.43
N ILE A 14 0.27 -4.58 -9.37
CA ILE A 14 0.46 -4.07 -8.01
C ILE A 14 1.94 -4.33 -7.65
N PRO A 15 2.72 -3.30 -7.26
CA PRO A 15 4.11 -3.49 -6.85
C PRO A 15 4.17 -4.29 -5.55
N ASN A 16 5.32 -4.93 -5.30
CA ASN A 16 5.57 -5.63 -4.03
C ASN A 16 6.26 -4.74 -2.98
N GLN A 17 6.71 -3.55 -3.39
CA GLN A 17 7.37 -2.56 -2.54
C GLN A 17 7.17 -1.18 -3.14
N VAL A 18 7.03 -0.18 -2.28
CA VAL A 18 7.06 1.25 -2.64
C VAL A 18 8.12 1.92 -1.77
N VAL A 19 8.87 2.84 -2.37
CA VAL A 19 9.84 3.67 -1.65
C VAL A 19 9.34 5.10 -1.75
N LEU A 20 8.94 5.66 -0.62
CA LEU A 20 8.57 7.06 -0.50
C LEU A 20 9.85 7.93 -0.43
N PRO A 21 9.73 9.26 -0.54
CA PRO A 21 10.84 10.18 -0.31
C PRO A 21 11.65 9.86 0.95
N PHE A 22 12.92 10.27 0.96
CA PHE A 22 13.86 10.06 2.07
C PHE A 22 14.15 8.57 2.38
N GLY A 23 13.79 7.67 1.46
CA GLY A 23 14.13 6.25 1.55
C GLY A 23 13.20 5.43 2.44
N TYR A 24 12.01 5.95 2.80
CA TYR A 24 11.03 5.20 3.58
C TYR A 24 10.43 4.05 2.76
N ARG A 25 10.76 2.81 3.14
CA ARG A 25 10.41 1.60 2.39
C ARG A 25 9.15 0.96 2.96
N ILE A 26 8.18 0.74 2.09
CA ILE A 26 6.91 0.10 2.41
C ILE A 26 6.80 -1.20 1.63
N SER A 27 6.58 -2.30 2.33
CA SER A 27 6.28 -3.58 1.69
C SER A 27 4.81 -3.61 1.24
N VAL A 28 4.53 -4.28 0.12
CA VAL A 28 3.16 -4.47 -0.37
C VAL A 28 2.89 -5.95 -0.55
N ARG A 29 1.84 -6.47 0.10
CA ARG A 29 1.46 -7.88 0.05
C ARG A 29 0.00 -8.02 -0.38
N GLN A 30 -0.23 -8.93 -1.32
CA GLN A 30 -1.60 -9.24 -1.76
C GLN A 30 -2.09 -10.51 -1.07
N LEU A 31 -3.10 -10.38 -0.22
CA LEU A 31 -3.61 -11.45 0.62
C LEU A 31 -4.84 -12.12 0.00
N SER A 32 -4.98 -13.43 0.18
CA SER A 32 -6.25 -14.14 -0.03
C SER A 32 -7.33 -13.63 0.93
N ASP A 33 -8.60 -13.96 0.66
CA ASP A 33 -9.70 -13.55 1.55
C ASP A 33 -9.49 -14.08 2.97
N ALA A 34 -9.17 -15.37 3.13
CA ALA A 34 -8.92 -15.95 4.44
C ALA A 34 -7.73 -15.33 5.20
N GLU A 35 -6.71 -14.84 4.50
CA GLU A 35 -5.58 -14.13 5.12
C GLU A 35 -5.94 -12.69 5.52
N MET A 36 -6.79 -12.04 4.74
CA MET A 36 -7.30 -10.71 5.01
C MET A 36 -8.30 -10.73 6.16
N ASP A 37 -9.26 -11.67 6.13
CA ASP A 37 -10.31 -11.78 7.13
C ASP A 37 -9.77 -12.13 8.52
N ARG A 38 -8.62 -12.84 8.59
CA ARG A 38 -7.88 -13.05 9.84
C ARG A 38 -7.31 -11.76 10.45
N ARG A 39 -7.14 -10.72 9.64
CA ARG A 39 -6.69 -9.39 10.09
C ARG A 39 -7.89 -8.48 10.32
N ASP A 40 -8.72 -8.32 9.31
CA ASP A 40 -9.99 -7.58 9.36
C ASP A 40 -10.91 -8.10 8.23
N SER A 41 -12.06 -8.66 8.62
CA SER A 41 -13.06 -9.22 7.71
C SER A 41 -13.74 -8.19 6.81
N ASN A 42 -13.75 -6.92 7.22
CA ASN A 42 -14.41 -5.83 6.49
C ASN A 42 -13.43 -5.00 5.66
N ALA A 43 -12.12 -5.23 5.82
CA ALA A 43 -11.09 -4.48 5.12
C ALA A 43 -10.83 -4.98 3.69
N ASP A 44 -10.75 -4.02 2.78
CA ASP A 44 -10.28 -4.17 1.40
C ASP A 44 -8.75 -3.99 1.29
N GLY A 45 -8.18 -3.17 2.20
CA GLY A 45 -6.77 -2.85 2.36
C GLY A 45 -6.46 -2.53 3.81
N ILE A 46 -5.19 -2.72 4.21
CA ILE A 46 -4.72 -2.41 5.56
C ILE A 46 -3.31 -1.84 5.44
N TRP A 47 -3.09 -0.64 5.98
CA TRP A 47 -1.76 -0.18 6.36
C TRP A 47 -1.41 -0.69 7.77
N ASP A 48 -0.35 -1.48 7.86
CA ASP A 48 0.24 -1.95 9.11
C ASP A 48 1.53 -1.16 9.36
N ASP A 49 1.44 -0.18 10.25
CA ASP A 49 2.56 0.70 10.59
C ASP A 49 3.68 -0.09 11.29
N ASP A 50 3.38 -1.02 12.19
CA ASP A 50 4.41 -1.77 12.92
C ASP A 50 5.35 -2.53 11.98
N THR A 51 4.78 -3.22 11.00
CA THR A 51 5.57 -4.00 10.02
C THR A 51 5.87 -3.22 8.74
N LYS A 52 5.46 -1.96 8.65
CA LYS A 52 5.60 -1.09 7.47
C LYS A 52 5.12 -1.78 6.19
N THR A 53 3.95 -2.42 6.28
CA THR A 53 3.41 -3.26 5.22
C THR A 53 1.99 -2.83 4.85
N ILE A 54 1.75 -2.65 3.56
CA ILE A 54 0.40 -2.51 3.01
C ILE A 54 -0.09 -3.89 2.57
N TYR A 55 -1.21 -4.32 3.13
CA TYR A 55 -1.94 -5.51 2.69
C TYR A 55 -3.08 -5.11 1.77
N VAL A 56 -3.24 -5.82 0.65
CA VAL A 56 -4.32 -5.59 -0.32
C VAL A 56 -5.05 -6.88 -0.60
N ARG A 57 -6.39 -6.88 -0.53
CA ARG A 57 -7.20 -8.05 -0.83
C ARG A 57 -7.07 -8.47 -2.30
N LYS A 58 -6.56 -9.67 -2.55
CA LYS A 58 -6.12 -10.17 -3.86
C LYS A 58 -7.26 -10.43 -4.84
N ARG A 59 -8.46 -10.79 -4.35
CA ARG A 59 -9.62 -11.09 -5.23
C ARG A 59 -10.17 -9.86 -5.97
N LEU A 60 -9.85 -8.65 -5.49
CA LEU A 60 -10.42 -7.44 -6.04
C LEU A 60 -9.88 -7.14 -7.46
N PRO A 61 -10.68 -6.48 -8.32
CA PRO A 61 -10.22 -6.00 -9.61
C PRO A 61 -8.96 -5.15 -9.47
N VAL A 62 -8.04 -5.23 -10.46
CA VAL A 62 -6.74 -4.53 -10.38
C VAL A 62 -6.89 -3.02 -10.17
N THR A 63 -7.89 -2.39 -10.78
CA THR A 63 -8.19 -0.96 -10.60
C THR A 63 -8.53 -0.64 -9.15
N ARG A 64 -9.37 -1.47 -8.51
CA ARG A 64 -9.74 -1.32 -7.09
C ARG A 64 -8.53 -1.53 -6.19
N ARG A 65 -7.70 -2.53 -6.46
CA ARG A 65 -6.45 -2.77 -5.71
C ARG A 65 -5.47 -1.60 -5.78
N ARG A 66 -5.39 -0.91 -6.93
CA ARG A 66 -4.55 0.30 -7.05
C ARG A 66 -5.10 1.47 -6.27
N TYR A 67 -6.41 1.68 -6.33
CA TYR A 67 -7.07 2.68 -5.52
C TYR A 67 -6.79 2.45 -4.03
N ILE A 68 -6.96 1.20 -3.56
CA ILE A 68 -6.65 0.80 -2.18
C ILE A 68 -5.17 1.05 -1.86
N LEU A 69 -4.24 0.59 -2.71
CA LEU A 69 -2.81 0.83 -2.47
C LEU A 69 -2.51 2.33 -2.35
N ALA A 70 -3.09 3.18 -3.22
CA ALA A 70 -2.90 4.62 -3.15
C ALA A 70 -3.48 5.22 -1.86
N HIS A 71 -4.64 4.72 -1.42
CA HIS A 71 -5.25 5.11 -0.14
C HIS A 71 -4.36 4.77 1.06
N GLU A 72 -3.91 3.51 1.15
CA GLU A 72 -3.05 3.06 2.26
C GLU A 72 -1.67 3.74 2.25
N LEU A 73 -1.14 4.09 1.07
CA LEU A 73 0.07 4.93 0.98
C LEU A 73 -0.13 6.32 1.57
N GLY A 74 -1.35 6.86 1.51
CA GLY A 74 -1.71 8.12 2.17
C GLY A 74 -1.57 8.03 3.69
N HIS A 75 -2.11 6.97 4.30
CA HIS A 75 -1.94 6.70 5.74
C HIS A 75 -0.46 6.54 6.10
N ALA A 76 0.27 5.73 5.34
CA ALA A 76 1.70 5.51 5.59
C ALA A 76 2.55 6.79 5.48
N TRP A 77 2.16 7.71 4.60
CA TRP A 77 2.81 9.02 4.48
C TRP A 77 2.52 9.92 5.68
N LEU A 78 1.26 9.99 6.11
CA LEU A 78 0.86 10.79 7.28
C LEU A 78 1.57 10.29 8.55
N ASP A 79 1.61 8.97 8.77
CA ASP A 79 2.31 8.38 9.92
C ASP A 79 3.81 8.69 9.89
N TRP A 80 4.44 8.65 8.71
CA TRP A 80 5.84 9.04 8.56
C TRP A 80 6.06 10.52 8.89
N GLN A 81 5.19 11.42 8.42
CA GLN A 81 5.26 12.84 8.73
C GLN A 81 5.11 13.09 10.24
N HIS A 82 4.09 12.52 10.88
CA HIS A 82 3.85 12.63 12.32
C HIS A 82 4.98 12.07 13.19
N ARG A 83 5.80 11.17 12.66
CA ARG A 83 6.92 10.55 13.40
C ARG A 83 8.23 11.31 13.24
N TYR A 84 8.50 11.86 12.05
CA TYR A 84 9.85 12.34 11.69
C TYR A 84 9.92 13.81 11.29
N MET A 85 8.81 14.43 10.91
CA MET A 85 8.79 15.85 10.50
C MET A 85 8.09 16.74 11.51
N ASP A 86 7.13 16.15 12.19
CA ASP A 86 6.44 16.74 13.32
C ASP A 86 6.81 15.88 14.51
N ASP A 87 7.37 16.43 15.59
CA ASP A 87 7.70 15.67 16.82
C ASP A 87 6.41 15.22 17.56
N GLY A 88 5.38 14.80 16.83
CA GLY A 88 4.04 14.55 17.32
C GLY A 88 3.21 15.81 17.64
N LYS A 89 3.54 17.01 17.13
CA LYS A 89 2.82 18.25 17.48
C LYS A 89 1.51 18.47 16.71
N ALA A 90 1.25 17.74 15.62
CA ALA A 90 -0.03 17.77 14.90
C ALA A 90 -1.16 16.99 15.59
N SER A 91 -0.90 16.30 16.72
CA SER A 91 -1.94 15.58 17.46
C SER A 91 -2.69 16.46 18.48
N ILE A 92 -3.00 17.72 18.12
CA ILE A 92 -3.77 18.65 18.98
C ILE A 92 -5.06 19.06 18.28
#